data_AF-A0A7C0XAK3-F1
#
_entry.id   AF-A0A7C0XAK3-F1
#
_cell.length_a   1.000
_cell.length_b   1.000
_cell.length_c   1.000
_cell.angle_alpha   90.00
_cell.angle_beta   90.00
_cell.angle_gamma   90.00
#
_symmetry.space_group_name_H-M   'P 1'
#
loop_
_entity.id
_entity.type
_entity.pdbx_description
1 polymer ?
#
loop_
_entity_poly.entity_id
_entity_poly.type
_entity_poly.pdbx_seq_one_letter_code
_entity_poly.pdbx_strand_id
1 'polypeptide(L)' 'AIHLQKFYREEFGYSEGFLPITESISKRTLALPFYTDLKEEDQEKVVHKLRRAIELFGR' A
#
# COMPACT_ATOMS: atom_id res chain seq x y z
N ALA A 1 2.85 7.64 -2.56
CA ALA A 1 3.60 8.22 -3.67
C ALA A 1 4.86 8.89 -3.13
N ILE A 2 6.03 8.60 -3.72
CA ILE A 2 7.34 9.00 -3.16
C ILE A 2 7.54 10.52 -3.18
N HIS A 3 7.08 11.20 -4.24
CA HIS A 3 7.23 12.64 -4.41
C HIS A 3 6.54 13.48 -3.33
N LEU A 4 5.58 12.91 -2.59
CA LEU A 4 4.90 13.57 -1.49
C LEU A 4 5.58 13.39 -0.12
N GLN A 5 6.66 12.61 -0.05
CA GLN A 5 7.48 12.48 1.18
C GLN A 5 8.14 13.83 1.51
N LYS A 6 8.35 14.11 2.81
CA LYS A 6 8.82 15.42 3.32
C LYS A 6 9.99 16.00 2.54
N PHE A 7 11.07 15.23 2.38
CA PHE A 7 12.27 15.63 1.64
C PHE A 7 11.95 16.10 0.22
N TYR A 8 11.12 15.35 -0.52
CA TYR A 8 10.81 15.69 -1.91
C TYR A 8 9.92 16.93 -2.03
N ARG A 9 9.05 17.17 -1.05
CA ARG A 9 8.22 18.38 -0.99
C ARG A 9 9.04 19.63 -0.68
N GLU A 10 9.96 19.54 0.26
CA GLU A 10 10.79 20.66 0.71
C GLU A 10 11.87 21.03 -0.32
N GLU A 11 12.58 20.05 -0.87
CA GLU A 11 13.69 20.29 -1.80
C GLU A 11 13.24 20.58 -3.24
N PHE A 12 12.13 19.99 -3.68
CA PHE A 12 11.71 20.06 -5.10
C PHE A 12 10.33 20.68 -5.30
N GLY A 13 9.64 21.11 -4.23
CA GLY A 13 8.34 21.79 -4.34
C GLY A 13 7.18 20.89 -4.80
N TYR A 14 7.32 19.57 -4.70
CA TYR A 14 6.26 18.64 -5.09
C TYR A 14 5.00 18.82 -4.22
N SER A 15 3.83 18.68 -4.85
CA SER A 15 2.54 18.72 -4.18
C SER A 15 1.56 17.72 -4.80
N GLU A 16 0.45 17.47 -4.10
CA GLU A 16 -0.60 16.56 -4.58
C GLU A 16 -1.18 17.06 -5.91
N GLY A 17 -1.51 16.14 -6.81
CA GLY A 17 -1.97 16.45 -8.16
C GLY A 17 -0.85 16.59 -9.20
N PHE A 18 0.42 16.64 -8.80
CA PHE A 18 1.54 16.69 -9.77
C PHE A 18 1.67 15.38 -10.54
N LEU A 19 1.45 14.24 -9.87
CA LEU A 19 1.55 12.90 -10.46
C LEU A 19 0.28 12.09 -10.16
N PRO A 20 -0.87 12.46 -10.77
CA PRO A 20 -2.19 11.95 -10.36
C PRO A 20 -2.33 10.43 -10.53
N ILE A 21 -1.69 9.85 -11.55
CA ILE A 21 -1.68 8.39 -11.76
C ILE A 21 -0.92 7.70 -10.63
N THR A 22 0.29 8.16 -10.31
CA THR A 22 1.11 7.61 -9.21
C THR A 22 0.40 7.71 -7.88
N GLU A 23 -0.27 8.83 -7.62
CA GLU A 23 -1.05 9.07 -6.40
C GLU A 23 -2.25 8.14 -6.31
N SER A 24 -3.03 8.01 -7.38
CA SER A 24 -4.17 7.11 -7.46
C SER A 24 -3.77 5.65 -7.20
N ILE A 25 -2.71 5.16 -7.85
CA ILE A 25 -2.21 3.80 -7.64
C ILE A 25 -1.72 3.63 -6.19
N SER A 26 -0.88 4.55 -5.69
CA SER A 26 -0.36 4.47 -4.33
C SER A 26 -1.45 4.40 -3.25
N LYS A 27 -2.59 5.08 -3.46
CA LYS A 27 -3.71 5.13 -2.50
C LYS A 27 -4.47 3.80 -2.37
N ARG A 28 -4.37 2.90 -3.35
CA ARG A 28 -5.14 1.65 -3.41
C ARG A 28 -4.30 0.38 -3.39
N THR A 29 -2.97 0.50 -3.41
CA THR A 29 -2.06 -0.64 -3.32
C THR A 29 -1.71 -0.96 -1.88
N LEU A 30 -1.71 -2.24 -1.54
CA LEU A 30 -1.22 -2.77 -0.27
C LEU A 30 -0.13 -3.81 -0.55
N ALA A 31 0.97 -3.75 0.20
CA ALA A 31 2.00 -4.78 0.16
C ALA A 31 1.64 -5.89 1.15
N LEU A 32 1.55 -7.13 0.67
CA LEU A 32 1.42 -8.32 1.52
C LEU A 32 2.80 -8.93 1.78
N PRO A 33 2.99 -9.66 2.90
CA PRO A 33 4.21 -10.41 3.14
C PRO A 33 4.52 -11.35 1.98
N PHE A 34 5.70 -11.19 1.38
CA PHE A 34 6.18 -12.04 0.29
C PHE A 34 7.72 -12.12 0.35
N TYR A 35 8.22 -13.24 0.88
CA TYR A 35 9.64 -13.54 1.03
C TYR A 35 9.83 -15.06 1.19
N THR A 36 11.05 -15.57 0.99
CA THR A 36 11.34 -17.01 0.90
C THR A 36 11.01 -17.80 2.16
N ASP A 37 11.25 -17.21 3.33
CA ASP A 37 11.09 -17.88 4.63
C ASP A 37 9.68 -17.70 5.23
N LEU A 38 8.71 -17.28 4.40
CA LEU A 38 7.34 -17.05 4.83
C LEU A 38 6.63 -18.39 5.09
N LYS A 39 6.40 -18.69 6.37
CA LYS A 39 5.75 -19.92 6.82
C LYS A 39 4.30 -20.01 6.33
N GLU A 40 3.85 -21.22 6.03
CA GLU A 40 2.47 -21.50 5.63
C GLU A 40 1.44 -20.97 6.63
N GLU A 41 1.67 -21.17 7.93
CA GLU A 41 0.81 -20.62 8.99
C GLU A 41 0.67 -19.09 8.93
N ASP A 42 1.73 -18.38 8.53
CA ASP A 42 1.69 -16.93 8.39
C ASP A 42 0.96 -16.51 7.11
N GLN A 43 1.07 -17.28 6.02
CA GLN A 43 0.26 -17.10 4.82
C GLN A 43 -1.22 -17.30 5.12
N GLU A 44 -1.59 -18.35 5.85
CA GLU A 44 -2.98 -18.62 6.25
C GLU A 44 -3.56 -17.48 7.09
N LYS A 45 -2.79 -16.96 8.05
CA LYS A 45 -3.17 -15.79 8.84
C LYS A 45 -3.45 -14.59 7.94
N VAL A 46 -2.55 -14.29 6.98
CA VAL A 46 -2.72 -13.18 6.04
C VAL A 46 -4.00 -13.37 5.21
N VAL A 47 -4.21 -14.55 4.62
CA VAL A 47 -5.39 -14.86 3.80
C VAL A 47 -6.68 -14.72 4.62
N HIS A 48 -6.72 -15.30 5.82
CA HIS A 48 -7.89 -15.24 6.69
C HIS A 48 -8.24 -13.79 7.07
N LYS A 49 -7.25 -13.01 7.52
CA LYS A 49 -7.47 -11.61 7.92
C LYS A 49 -7.86 -10.74 6.73
N LEU A 50 -7.23 -10.93 5.57
CA LEU A 50 -7.56 -10.17 4.37
C LEU A 50 -8.97 -10.47 3.88
N ARG A 51 -9.36 -11.76 3.81
CA ARG A 51 -10.74 -12.16 3.46
C ARG A 51 -11.74 -11.52 4.41
N ARG A 52 -11.49 -11.60 5.71
CA ARG A 52 -12.37 -10.99 6.73
C ARG A 52 -12.48 -9.47 6.58
N ALA A 53 -11.38 -8.78 6.28
CA ALA A 53 -11.40 -7.35 6.04
C ALA A 53 -12.24 -6.98 4.81
N ILE A 54 -12.11 -7.74 3.72
CA ILE A 54 -12.91 -7.55 2.50
C ILE A 54 -14.41 -7.80 2.78
N GLU A 55 -14.76 -8.84 3.54
CA GLU A 55 -16.17 -9.09 3.91
C GLU A 55 -16.79 -7.96 4.75
N LEU A 56 -16.00 -7.36 5.64
CA LEU A 56 -16.48 -6.30 6.55
C LEU A 56 -16.53 -4.93 5.90
N PHE A 57 -15.57 -4.63 5.01
CA PHE A 57 -15.32 -3.28 4.51
C PHE A 57 -15.33 -3.15 2.99
N GLY A 58 -15.34 -4.26 2.25
CA GLY A 58 -15.39 -4.29 0.79
C GLY A 58 -16.77 -3.88 0.29
N ARG A 59 -16.97 -2.59 0.13
CA ARG A 59 -18.09 -1.98 -0.60
C ARG A 59 -17.62 -1.52 -1.97
#